data_AF-A0A7K2KWM4-F1
#
_entry.id   AF-A0A7K2KWM4-F1
#
_cell.length_a   1.000
_cell.length_b   1.000
_cell.length_c   1.000
_cell.angle_alpha   90.00
_cell.angle_beta   90.00
_cell.angle_gamma   90.00
#
_symmetry.space_group_name_H-M   'P 1'
#
loop_
_entity.id
_entity.type
_entity.pdbx_description
1 polymer ?
#
loop_
_entity_poly.entity_id
_entity_poly.type
_entity_poly.pdbx_seq_one_letter_code
_entity_poly.pdbx_strand_id
1 'polypeptide(L)'
;MSSEKESPDAAHEPEQLALIRETVRTAKVPRAKPRTWRGAALAKELPVARVVVNKGSLHLDQFFDYAVPEELDEAAQPGVRVRVRFGAGAHQVKNGRREGGRLIDGFLVERRATSDYSGPLAALADVVSPEPVLGPEQLGLARAVADRYAGSLADVLQLAVPPRSARAEGRPSPEPLPPPAAPEPASW
;
A
#
# COMPACT_ATOMS: atom_id res chain seq x y z
N MET A 1 -10.57 -66.08 -17.93
CA MET A 1 -11.64 -65.26 -18.55
C MET A 1 -12.34 -64.55 -17.40
N SER A 2 -11.74 -63.47 -16.91
CA SER A 2 -12.00 -62.06 -17.28
C SER A 2 -12.89 -61.44 -16.22
N SER A 3 -12.26 -60.94 -15.16
CA SER A 3 -12.89 -60.06 -14.18
C SER A 3 -12.59 -58.63 -14.65
N GLU A 4 -13.63 -57.96 -15.14
CA GLU A 4 -13.59 -56.54 -15.50
C GLU A 4 -13.29 -55.72 -14.25
N LYS A 5 -12.11 -55.09 -14.23
CA LYS A 5 -11.79 -54.00 -13.32
C LYS A 5 -12.42 -52.74 -13.89
N GLU A 6 -13.59 -52.39 -13.36
CA GLU A 6 -14.20 -51.08 -13.56
C GLU A 6 -13.25 -50.03 -12.95
N SER A 7 -12.75 -49.13 -13.81
CA SER A 7 -11.81 -48.06 -13.42
C SER A 7 -12.61 -46.85 -12.95
N PRO A 8 -12.43 -46.36 -11.72
CA PRO A 8 -13.08 -45.14 -11.27
C PRO A 8 -12.09 -43.97 -11.42
N ASP A 9 -12.05 -43.32 -12.58
CA ASP A 9 -11.53 -41.94 -12.67
C ASP A 9 -11.77 -41.33 -14.06
N ALA A 10 -13.03 -41.06 -14.39
CA ALA A 10 -13.35 -39.97 -15.31
C ALA A 10 -13.55 -38.72 -14.44
N ALA A 11 -12.43 -38.08 -14.09
CA ALA A 11 -12.40 -36.81 -13.39
C ALA A 11 -13.25 -35.79 -14.17
N HIS A 12 -14.50 -35.60 -13.76
CA HIS A 12 -15.31 -34.47 -14.18
C HIS A 12 -14.56 -33.23 -13.69
N GLU A 13 -14.03 -32.44 -14.63
CA GLU A 13 -13.66 -31.06 -14.34
C GLU A 13 -14.89 -30.44 -13.65
N PRO A 14 -14.77 -29.83 -12.47
CA PRO A 14 -15.94 -29.35 -11.74
C PRO A 14 -16.67 -28.31 -12.60
N GLU A 15 -17.78 -28.71 -13.21
CA GLU A 15 -18.53 -27.95 -14.23
C GLU A 15 -18.92 -26.56 -13.74
N GLN A 16 -19.11 -26.42 -12.43
CA GLN A 16 -19.36 -25.16 -11.75
C GLN A 16 -18.22 -24.13 -11.94
N LEU A 17 -16.95 -24.57 -11.98
CA LEU A 17 -15.82 -23.67 -12.26
C LEU A 17 -15.76 -23.26 -13.73
N ALA A 18 -16.22 -24.11 -14.65
CA ALA A 18 -16.30 -23.79 -16.07
C ALA A 18 -17.36 -22.70 -16.33
N LEU A 19 -18.57 -22.85 -15.75
CA LEU A 19 -19.64 -21.84 -15.79
C LEU A 19 -19.20 -20.49 -15.22
N ILE A 20 -18.48 -20.47 -14.09
CA ILE A 20 -17.95 -19.23 -13.50
C ILE A 20 -16.92 -18.57 -14.45
N ARG A 21 -16.01 -19.35 -15.04
CA ARG A 21 -14.99 -18.83 -15.97
C ARG A 21 -15.63 -18.25 -17.24
N GLU A 22 -16.65 -18.91 -17.77
CA GLU A 22 -17.38 -18.45 -18.95
C GLU A 22 -18.17 -17.17 -18.66
N THR A 23 -18.87 -17.13 -17.52
CA THR A 23 -19.59 -15.92 -17.07
C THR A 23 -18.64 -14.74 -16.87
N VAL A 24 -17.46 -14.97 -16.28
CA VAL A 24 -16.42 -13.93 -16.10
C VAL A 24 -15.79 -13.51 -17.44
N ARG A 25 -15.69 -14.40 -18.43
CA ARG A 25 -15.19 -14.04 -19.78
C ARG A 25 -16.21 -13.22 -20.57
N THR A 26 -17.49 -13.55 -20.45
CA THR A 26 -18.59 -12.86 -21.15
C THR A 26 -18.90 -11.51 -20.52
N ALA A 27 -18.82 -11.42 -19.19
CA ALA A 27 -18.88 -10.17 -18.48
C ALA A 27 -17.58 -9.38 -18.78
N LYS A 28 -17.64 -8.45 -19.75
CA LYS A 28 -16.58 -7.49 -20.11
C LYS A 28 -16.31 -6.50 -18.96
N VAL A 29 -16.05 -6.99 -17.76
CA VAL A 29 -15.68 -6.20 -16.58
C VAL A 29 -14.19 -5.87 -16.70
N PRO A 30 -13.78 -4.61 -16.49
CA PRO A 30 -12.36 -4.27 -16.50
C PRO A 30 -11.61 -5.12 -15.46
N ARG A 31 -10.50 -5.74 -15.90
CA ARG A 31 -9.67 -6.58 -15.03
C ARG A 31 -9.17 -5.74 -13.84
N ALA A 32 -9.24 -6.33 -12.65
CA ALA A 32 -8.67 -5.71 -11.45
C ALA A 32 -7.18 -5.42 -11.66
N LYS A 33 -6.72 -4.25 -11.20
CA LYS A 33 -5.31 -3.85 -11.29
C LYS A 33 -4.42 -4.92 -10.62
N PRO A 34 -3.29 -5.31 -11.23
CA PRO A 34 -2.43 -6.35 -10.69
C PRO A 34 -1.81 -5.90 -9.37
N ARG A 35 -2.06 -6.63 -8.28
CA ARG A 35 -1.49 -6.35 -6.94
C ARG A 35 -0.01 -6.77 -6.80
N THR A 36 0.56 -7.30 -7.87
CA THR A 36 1.96 -7.71 -7.99
C THR A 36 2.45 -7.16 -9.32
N TRP A 37 3.11 -6.00 -9.29
CA TRP A 37 3.68 -5.31 -10.46
C TRP A 37 4.94 -6.04 -10.97
N ARG A 38 4.78 -7.29 -11.37
CA ARG A 38 5.85 -8.13 -11.91
C ARG A 38 6.24 -7.61 -13.29
N GLY A 39 7.49 -7.15 -13.42
CA GLY A 39 8.03 -6.66 -14.70
C GLY A 39 7.45 -5.32 -15.18
N ALA A 40 6.58 -4.66 -14.40
CA ALA A 40 6.08 -3.32 -14.74
C ALA A 40 7.22 -2.31 -14.83
N ALA A 41 7.10 -1.32 -15.74
CA ALA A 41 8.03 -0.20 -15.81
C ALA A 41 8.00 0.60 -14.49
N LEU A 42 9.11 1.24 -14.16
CA LEU A 42 9.17 2.15 -13.01
C LEU A 42 8.81 3.57 -13.46
N ALA A 43 8.32 4.37 -12.51
CA ALA A 43 8.20 5.80 -12.68
C ALA A 43 9.51 6.41 -13.21
N LYS A 44 9.40 7.34 -14.16
CA LYS A 44 10.58 7.96 -14.79
C LYS A 44 11.28 8.91 -13.84
N GLU A 45 10.50 9.61 -13.03
CA GLU A 45 10.98 10.56 -12.04
C GLU A 45 10.78 10.01 -10.64
N LEU A 46 11.81 10.17 -9.80
CA LEU A 46 11.78 9.75 -8.40
C LEU A 46 11.21 8.33 -8.18
N PRO A 47 11.78 7.27 -8.80
CA PRO A 47 11.20 5.92 -8.83
C PRO A 47 11.14 5.20 -7.48
N VAL A 48 11.63 5.80 -6.40
CA VAL A 48 11.66 5.20 -5.07
C VAL A 48 10.66 5.92 -4.16
N ALA A 49 9.80 5.16 -3.49
CA ALA A 49 8.91 5.64 -2.44
C ALA A 49 9.44 5.19 -1.08
N ARG A 50 9.67 6.15 -0.18
CA ARG A 50 9.96 5.90 1.22
C ARG A 50 8.66 5.80 2.00
N VAL A 51 8.43 4.69 2.69
CA VAL A 51 7.13 4.35 3.30
C VAL A 51 7.30 4.05 4.79
N VAL A 52 6.39 4.57 5.61
CA VAL A 52 6.13 4.03 6.96
C VAL A 52 5.14 2.89 6.81
N VAL A 53 5.57 1.68 7.16
CA VAL A 53 4.70 0.51 7.17
C VAL A 53 3.91 0.52 8.48
N ASN A 54 2.59 0.36 8.40
CA ASN A 54 1.71 0.38 9.56
C ASN A 54 1.82 -0.92 10.37
N LYS A 55 2.97 -1.10 11.03
CA LYS A 55 3.28 -2.25 11.87
C LYS A 55 4.01 -1.78 13.13
N GLY A 56 3.29 -1.75 14.24
CA GLY A 56 3.74 -1.26 15.54
C GLY A 56 4.76 -2.12 16.27
N SER A 57 5.96 -2.30 15.72
CA SER A 57 7.04 -2.99 16.42
C SER A 57 8.30 -2.15 16.42
N LEU A 58 8.92 -1.98 17.59
CA LEU A 58 10.06 -1.08 17.78
C LEU A 58 11.26 -1.44 16.88
N HIS A 59 11.54 -2.73 16.69
CA HIS A 59 12.60 -3.17 15.78
C HIS A 59 12.31 -2.90 14.29
N LEU A 60 11.11 -2.42 13.97
CA LEU A 60 10.65 -2.03 12.64
C LEU A 60 10.29 -0.55 12.55
N ASP A 61 10.64 0.26 13.56
CA ASP A 61 10.35 1.71 13.58
C ASP A 61 11.34 2.48 12.70
N GLN A 62 11.27 2.19 11.41
CA GLN A 62 12.08 2.80 10.37
C GLN A 62 11.25 2.98 9.10
N PHE A 63 11.80 3.75 8.17
CA PHE A 63 11.24 3.81 6.84
C PHE A 63 11.73 2.64 5.98
N PHE A 64 10.88 2.23 5.04
CA PHE A 64 11.18 1.18 4.08
C PHE A 64 11.02 1.74 2.67
N ASP A 65 12.01 1.49 1.82
CA ASP A 65 12.01 1.96 0.45
C ASP A 65 11.35 0.92 -0.47
N TYR A 66 10.52 1.40 -1.39
CA TYR A 66 9.76 0.63 -2.37
C TYR A 66 9.94 1.22 -3.76
N ALA A 67 9.93 0.38 -4.78
CA ALA A 67 9.90 0.83 -6.16
C ALA A 67 8.49 1.30 -6.54
N VAL A 68 8.38 2.41 -7.27
CA VAL A 68 7.11 2.95 -7.76
C VAL A 68 6.90 2.50 -9.21
N PRO A 69 5.86 1.68 -9.49
CA PRO A 69 5.44 1.40 -10.86
C PRO A 69 5.00 2.67 -11.60
N GLU A 70 5.25 2.75 -12.91
CA GLU A 70 4.87 3.90 -13.75
C GLU A 70 3.36 4.20 -13.66
N GLU A 71 2.53 3.16 -13.54
CA GLU A 71 1.07 3.29 -13.45
C GLU A 71 0.57 3.85 -12.11
N LEU A 72 1.43 3.86 -11.09
CA LEU A 72 1.14 4.47 -9.79
C LEU A 72 1.82 5.83 -9.63
N ASP A 73 2.58 6.29 -10.62
CA ASP A 73 3.48 7.43 -10.46
C ASP A 73 2.76 8.71 -10.04
N GLU A 74 1.72 9.08 -10.79
CA GLU A 74 0.91 10.28 -10.55
C GLU A 74 0.23 10.25 -9.16
N ALA A 75 -0.30 9.09 -8.75
CA ALA A 75 -1.02 8.96 -7.49
C ALA A 75 -0.10 8.80 -6.28
N ALA A 76 1.12 8.30 -6.46
CA ALA A 76 2.07 8.02 -5.39
C ALA A 76 2.80 9.30 -4.95
N GLN A 77 2.06 10.20 -4.31
CA GLN A 77 2.54 11.45 -3.74
C GLN A 77 2.85 11.33 -2.24
N PRO A 78 3.74 12.16 -1.68
CA PRO A 78 3.94 12.23 -0.23
C PRO A 78 2.63 12.47 0.53
N GLY A 79 2.46 11.78 1.66
CA GLY A 79 1.31 11.86 2.55
C GLY A 79 0.15 10.91 2.21
N VAL A 80 0.17 10.24 1.06
CA VAL A 80 -0.93 9.35 0.65
C VAL A 80 -0.88 7.98 1.35
N ARG A 81 -2.06 7.35 1.47
CA ARG A 81 -2.16 5.97 1.97
C ARG A 81 -1.77 4.99 0.88
N VAL A 82 -0.81 4.13 1.18
CA VAL A 82 -0.33 3.08 0.28
C VAL A 82 -0.55 1.70 0.87
N ARG A 83 -0.53 0.70 -0.01
CA ARG A 83 -0.46 -0.69 0.40
C ARG A 83 0.81 -1.30 -0.15
N VAL A 84 1.53 -2.01 0.71
CA VAL A 84 2.82 -2.60 0.39
C VAL A 84 2.86 -4.06 0.77
N ARG A 85 3.78 -4.81 0.16
CA ARG A 85 4.11 -6.16 0.62
C ARG A 85 5.26 -6.08 1.62
N PHE A 86 5.05 -6.67 2.79
CA PHE A 86 5.99 -6.62 3.90
C PHE A 86 6.24 -8.01 4.49
N GLY A 87 7.46 -8.24 4.97
CA GLY A 87 7.85 -9.51 5.61
C GLY A 87 8.21 -10.64 4.64
N ALA A 88 8.52 -10.35 3.37
CA ALA A 88 9.09 -11.34 2.46
C ALA A 88 10.59 -11.51 2.74
N GLY A 89 11.04 -12.75 2.99
CA GLY A 89 12.47 -13.04 3.21
C GLY A 89 13.33 -12.61 2.01
N ALA A 90 14.61 -12.30 2.27
CA ALA A 90 15.55 -11.82 1.24
C ALA A 90 15.76 -12.82 0.09
N HIS A 91 15.44 -14.10 0.30
CA HIS A 91 15.61 -15.17 -0.69
C HIS A 91 14.49 -15.25 -1.74
N GLN A 92 13.42 -14.46 -1.59
CA GLN A 92 12.31 -14.42 -2.55
C GLN A 92 12.49 -13.25 -3.51
N VAL A 93 13.50 -13.36 -4.38
CA VAL A 93 13.77 -12.37 -5.43
C VAL A 93 13.49 -13.00 -6.79
N LYS A 94 12.61 -12.40 -7.57
CA LYS A 94 12.30 -12.80 -8.94
C LYS A 94 12.43 -11.59 -9.86
N ASN A 95 13.16 -11.73 -10.97
CA ASN A 95 13.41 -10.65 -11.92
C ASN A 95 13.94 -9.36 -11.27
N GLY A 96 14.85 -9.48 -10.29
CA GLY A 96 15.44 -8.33 -9.59
C GLY A 96 14.49 -7.58 -8.65
N ARG A 97 13.34 -8.17 -8.26
CA ARG A 97 12.40 -7.59 -7.29
C ARG A 97 12.11 -8.56 -6.15
N ARG A 98 11.94 -8.04 -4.93
CA ARG A 98 11.45 -8.85 -3.80
C ARG A 98 9.97 -9.16 -4.00
N GLU A 99 9.64 -10.44 -3.95
CA GLU A 99 8.27 -10.97 -4.03
C GLU A 99 7.90 -11.70 -2.73
N GLY A 100 6.59 -11.80 -2.45
CA GLY A 100 6.07 -12.46 -1.25
C GLY A 100 5.68 -11.48 -0.14
N GLY A 101 5.52 -11.97 1.08
CA GLY A 101 5.09 -11.16 2.22
C GLY A 101 3.59 -10.86 2.23
N ARG A 102 3.12 -10.31 3.35
CA ARG A 102 1.72 -9.92 3.54
C ARG A 102 1.49 -8.50 3.08
N LEU A 103 0.27 -8.22 2.63
CA LEU A 103 -0.15 -6.87 2.32
C LEU A 103 -0.41 -6.13 3.62
N ILE A 104 0.26 -5.00 3.80
CA ILE A 104 0.12 -4.12 4.95
C ILE A 104 -0.08 -2.70 4.43
N ASP A 105 -0.91 -1.94 5.13
CA ASP A 105 -1.11 -0.52 4.84
C ASP A 105 0.07 0.30 5.34
N GLY A 106 0.22 1.50 4.80
CA GLY A 106 1.27 2.42 5.19
C GLY A 106 1.04 3.81 4.61
N PHE A 107 1.99 4.69 4.86
CA PHE A 107 1.99 6.05 4.34
C PHE A 107 3.26 6.31 3.54
N LEU A 108 3.11 6.87 2.35
CA LEU A 108 4.25 7.35 1.57
C LEU A 108 4.74 8.64 2.21
N VAL A 109 5.99 8.67 2.64
CA VAL A 109 6.60 9.84 3.28
C VAL A 109 7.31 10.73 2.27
N GLU A 110 7.99 10.12 1.30
CA GLU A 110 8.83 10.84 0.35
C GLU A 110 9.02 10.05 -0.95
N ARG A 111 9.18 10.77 -2.07
CA ARG A 111 9.61 10.24 -3.38
C ARG A 111 11.07 10.61 -3.63
N ARG A 112 11.89 9.65 -4.07
CA ARG A 112 13.35 9.78 -4.21
C ARG A 112 13.86 9.21 -5.53
N ALA A 113 14.97 9.76 -6.01
CA ALA A 113 15.66 9.26 -7.20
C ALA A 113 16.34 7.89 -6.96
N THR A 114 16.89 7.69 -5.76
CA THR A 114 17.69 6.52 -5.40
C THR A 114 17.33 6.02 -3.99
N SER A 115 17.73 4.78 -3.69
CA SER A 115 17.64 4.18 -2.36
C SER A 115 19.05 3.80 -1.88
N ASP A 116 19.30 3.95 -0.58
CA ASP A 116 20.54 3.48 0.06
C ASP A 116 20.54 1.95 0.22
N TYR A 117 19.39 1.29 0.05
CA TYR A 117 19.28 -0.15 0.11
C TYR A 117 19.85 -0.79 -1.16
N SER A 118 20.93 -1.56 -1.01
CA SER A 118 21.64 -2.22 -2.10
C SER A 118 20.91 -3.43 -2.70
N GLY A 119 19.86 -3.92 -2.03
CA GLY A 119 19.09 -5.07 -2.49
C GLY A 119 17.95 -4.69 -3.44
N PRO A 120 17.26 -5.70 -3.98
CA PRO A 120 16.10 -5.49 -4.84
C PRO A 120 14.92 -4.91 -4.06
N LEU A 121 14.38 -3.78 -4.53
CA LEU A 121 13.20 -3.16 -3.94
C LEU A 121 11.93 -3.96 -4.28
N ALA A 122 11.02 -4.06 -3.31
CA ALA A 122 9.65 -4.50 -3.59
C ALA A 122 8.89 -3.35 -4.26
N ALA A 123 7.98 -3.66 -5.19
CA ALA A 123 7.11 -2.64 -5.76
C ALA A 123 6.00 -2.25 -4.76
N LEU A 124 5.60 -0.97 -4.77
CA LEU A 124 4.34 -0.55 -4.16
C LEU A 124 3.21 -1.42 -4.71
N ALA A 125 2.34 -1.96 -3.85
CA ALA A 125 1.26 -2.82 -4.31
C ALA A 125 0.09 -1.99 -4.84
N ASP A 126 -0.22 -0.88 -4.17
CA ASP A 126 -1.32 0.01 -4.53
C ASP A 126 -1.19 1.38 -3.85
N VAL A 127 -1.81 2.41 -4.43
CA VAL A 127 -2.13 3.67 -3.76
C VAL A 127 -3.60 3.60 -3.39
N VAL A 128 -3.90 3.47 -2.09
CA VAL A 128 -5.25 3.18 -1.60
C VAL A 128 -6.17 4.40 -1.76
N SER A 129 -5.61 5.59 -1.61
CA SER A 129 -6.27 6.87 -1.83
C SER A 129 -5.24 7.89 -2.25
N PRO A 130 -5.51 8.71 -3.28
CA PRO A 130 -4.62 9.81 -3.66
C PRO A 130 -4.66 10.99 -2.69
N GLU A 131 -5.56 10.99 -1.68
CA GLU A 131 -5.67 12.08 -0.71
C GLU A 131 -4.44 12.11 0.22
N PRO A 132 -3.68 13.21 0.28
CA PRO A 132 -2.55 13.38 1.20
C PRO A 132 -3.06 13.64 2.62
N VAL A 133 -3.07 12.60 3.46
CA VAL A 133 -3.60 12.67 4.83
C VAL A 133 -2.52 12.77 5.89
N LEU A 134 -1.26 12.52 5.54
CA LEU A 134 -0.12 12.63 6.45
C LEU A 134 0.80 13.76 5.99
N GLY A 135 0.59 14.96 6.54
CA GLY A 135 1.45 16.11 6.28
C GLY A 135 2.82 16.02 6.97
N PRO A 136 3.82 16.82 6.53
CA PRO A 136 5.16 16.80 7.10
C PRO A 136 5.19 17.21 8.58
N GLU A 137 4.37 18.18 8.98
CA GLU A 137 4.25 18.62 10.38
C GLU A 137 3.67 17.51 11.27
N GLN A 138 2.62 16.82 10.80
CA GLN A 138 2.01 15.70 11.51
C GLN A 138 2.98 14.53 11.65
N LEU A 139 3.75 14.23 10.60
CA LEU A 139 4.81 13.22 10.65
C LEU A 139 5.89 13.59 11.66
N GLY A 140 6.36 14.84 11.65
CA GLY A 140 7.36 15.35 12.59
C GLY A 140 6.88 15.27 14.04
N LEU A 141 5.63 15.69 14.29
CA LEU A 141 5.00 15.59 15.60
C LEU A 141 4.86 14.13 16.05
N ALA A 142 4.35 13.25 15.17
CA ALA A 142 4.17 11.84 15.48
C ALA A 142 5.51 11.15 15.78
N ARG A 143 6.59 11.50 15.05
CA ARG A 143 7.95 11.05 15.32
C ARG A 143 8.43 11.52 16.69
N ALA A 144 8.30 12.81 17.00
CA ALA A 144 8.71 13.34 18.30
C ALA A 144 7.96 12.68 19.48
N VAL A 145 6.67 12.38 19.31
CA VAL A 145 5.88 11.63 20.30
C VAL A 145 6.41 10.20 20.44
N ALA A 146 6.62 9.47 19.33
CA ALA A 146 7.14 8.11 19.37
C ALA A 146 8.50 8.06 20.10
N ASP A 147 9.42 8.96 19.76
CA ASP A 147 10.76 9.04 20.34
C ASP A 147 10.70 9.37 21.84
N ARG A 148 9.83 10.32 22.24
CA ARG A 148 9.66 10.73 23.65
C ARG A 148 9.14 9.61 24.54
N TYR A 149 8.26 8.77 24.01
CA TYR A 149 7.59 7.70 24.77
C TYR A 149 8.16 6.30 24.50
N ALA A 150 9.29 6.21 23.77
CA ALA A 150 9.88 4.94 23.33
C ALA A 150 8.86 4.01 22.64
N GLY A 151 7.95 4.61 21.88
CA GLY A 151 6.95 3.93 21.06
C GLY A 151 7.38 3.83 19.59
N SER A 152 6.54 3.22 18.75
CA SER A 152 6.77 3.20 17.29
C SER A 152 6.00 4.32 16.59
N LEU A 153 6.56 4.88 15.52
CA LEU A 153 5.85 5.87 14.71
C LEU A 153 4.54 5.30 14.15
N ALA A 154 4.54 4.02 13.76
CA ALA A 154 3.35 3.35 13.24
C ALA A 154 2.19 3.33 14.25
N ASP A 155 2.46 3.14 15.54
CA ASP A 155 1.41 3.14 16.58
C ASP A 155 0.88 4.56 16.81
N VAL A 156 1.75 5.57 16.84
CA VAL A 156 1.31 6.96 16.97
C VAL A 156 0.46 7.38 15.77
N LEU A 157 0.85 7.02 14.55
CA LEU A 157 0.09 7.33 13.34
C LEU A 157 -1.27 6.64 13.29
N GLN A 158 -1.41 5.43 13.84
CA GLN A 158 -2.72 4.75 13.93
C GLN A 158 -3.71 5.49 14.84
N LEU A 159 -3.21 6.22 15.85
CA LEU A 159 -4.03 7.03 16.73
C LEU A 159 -4.27 8.44 16.16
N ALA A 160 -3.26 9.00 15.48
CA ALA A 160 -3.32 10.36 14.94
C ALA A 160 -4.11 10.46 13.62
N VAL A 161 -4.04 9.45 12.77
CA VAL A 161 -4.68 9.45 11.44
C VAL A 161 -5.89 8.52 11.45
N PRO A 162 -7.12 9.04 11.28
CA PRO A 162 -8.31 8.22 11.25
C PRO A 162 -8.24 7.12 10.17
N PRO A 163 -8.90 5.96 10.40
CA PRO A 163 -9.08 4.95 9.38
C PRO A 163 -9.74 5.53 8.13
N ARG A 164 -9.36 4.99 6.97
CA ARG A 164 -9.89 5.42 5.68
C ARG A 164 -11.42 5.25 5.60
N SER A 165 -12.10 6.26 5.06
CA SER A 165 -13.50 6.19 4.65
C SER A 165 -13.65 6.46 3.15
N ALA A 166 -13.85 5.41 2.36
CA ALA A 166 -13.99 5.51 0.90
C ALA A 166 -15.12 6.45 0.46
N ARG A 167 -16.24 6.47 1.21
CA ARG A 167 -17.38 7.35 0.94
C ARG A 167 -17.08 8.82 1.21
N ALA A 168 -16.21 9.11 2.19
CA ALA A 168 -15.80 10.48 2.47
C ALA A 168 -14.85 10.97 1.37
N GLU A 169 -13.84 10.18 1.04
CA GLU A 169 -12.82 10.52 0.02
C GLU A 169 -13.37 10.63 -1.41
N GLY A 170 -14.49 9.96 -1.72
CA GLY A 170 -15.14 10.09 -3.02
C GLY A 170 -15.92 11.40 -3.20
N ARG A 171 -16.03 12.24 -2.16
CA ARG A 171 -16.66 13.55 -2.23
C ARG A 171 -15.58 14.63 -2.35
N PRO A 172 -15.79 15.68 -3.17
CA PRO A 172 -14.85 16.80 -3.22
C PRO A 172 -14.75 17.46 -1.84
N SER A 173 -13.52 17.79 -1.44
CA SER A 173 -13.29 18.56 -0.23
C SER A 173 -13.92 19.95 -0.37
N PRO A 174 -14.61 20.45 0.68
CA PRO A 174 -15.11 21.81 0.69
C PRO A 174 -13.93 22.80 0.66
N GLU A 175 -14.19 24.03 0.24
CA GLU A 175 -13.18 25.09 0.32
C GLU A 175 -12.71 25.27 1.77
N PRO A 176 -11.40 25.52 2.00
CA PRO A 176 -10.88 25.79 3.33
C PRO A 176 -11.66 26.92 4.00
N LEU A 177 -12.04 26.70 5.26
CA LEU A 177 -12.66 27.76 6.05
C LEU A 177 -11.64 28.90 6.24
N PRO A 178 -12.10 30.17 6.28
CA PRO A 178 -11.23 31.28 6.62
C PRO A 178 -10.59 31.04 7.99
N PRO A 179 -9.34 31.49 8.22
CA PRO A 179 -8.71 31.41 9.53
C PRO A 179 -9.62 32.04 10.60
N PRO A 180 -9.69 31.45 11.81
CA PRO A 180 -10.45 32.06 12.89
C PRO A 180 -9.90 33.47 13.17
N ALA A 181 -10.79 34.41 13.50
CA ALA A 181 -10.37 35.74 13.90
C ALA A 181 -9.47 35.66 15.15
N ALA A 182 -8.47 36.53 15.23
CA ALA A 182 -7.69 36.67 16.45
C ALA A 182 -8.63 37.01 17.61
N PRO A 183 -8.48 36.37 18.79
CA PRO A 183 -9.28 36.73 19.95
C PRO A 183 -9.05 38.19 20.32
N GLU A 184 -10.08 38.87 20.83
CA GLU A 184 -9.91 40.23 21.32
C GLU A 184 -8.91 40.27 22.49
N PRO A 185 -8.10 41.32 22.61
CA PRO A 185 -7.25 41.50 23.79
C PRO A 185 -8.12 41.54 25.04
N ALA A 186 -7.96 40.57 25.93
CA ALA A 186 -8.64 40.51 27.23
C ALA A 186 -7.61 40.44 28.35
N SER A 187 -7.97 40.95 29.53
CA SER A 187 -7.21 40.63 30.74
C SER A 187 -7.38 39.15 31.06
N TRP A 188 -6.28 38.51 31.43
CA TRP A 188 -6.25 37.13 31.95
C TRP A 188 -7.20 36.92 33.12
#